data_AF-A0A354ELJ1-F1
#
_entry.id   AF-A0A354ELJ1-F1
#
_cell.length_a   1.000
_cell.length_b   1.000
_cell.length_c   1.000
_cell.angle_alpha   90.00
_cell.angle_beta   90.00
_cell.angle_gamma   90.00
#
_symmetry.space_group_name_H-M   'P 1'
#
loop_
_entity.id
_entity.type
_entity.pdbx_description
1 polymer ?
#
loop_
_entity_poly.entity_id
_entity_poly.type
_entity_poly.pdbx_seq_one_letter_code
_entity_poly.pdbx_strand_id
1 'polypeptide(L)' 'MGVLNIKPSYYKDGTIFLKINNSNWANEIWLNKQMLIDEINKKIGENEVKEIKLQ' A
#
# COMPACT_ATOMS: atom_id res chain seq x y z
N MET A 1 15.24 8.27 -2.25
CA MET A 1 14.44 9.23 -1.45
C MET A 1 12.96 8.81 -1.24
N GLY A 2 12.50 7.63 -1.67
CA GLY A 2 11.09 7.21 -1.47
C GLY A 2 10.76 6.63 -0.07
N VAL A 3 11.72 5.96 0.58
CA VAL A 3 11.54 5.29 1.90
C VAL A 3 11.16 6.25 3.03
N LEU A 4 11.45 7.55 2.89
CA LEU A 4 11.12 8.57 3.89
C LEU A 4 9.64 8.99 3.87
N ASN A 5 8.89 8.70 2.80
CA ASN A 5 7.56 9.25 2.56
C ASN A 5 6.41 8.28 2.83
N ILE A 6 6.68 6.98 2.97
CA ILE A 6 5.67 5.94 3.15
C ILE A 6 6.07 5.11 4.38
N LYS A 7 5.28 5.18 5.45
CA LYS A 7 5.45 4.30 6.61
C LYS A 7 4.24 3.36 6.68
N PRO A 8 4.43 2.03 6.54
CA PRO A 8 3.36 1.09 6.82
C PRO A 8 2.97 1.25 8.29
N SER A 9 1.70 1.53 8.55
CA SER A 9 1.19 1.67 9.92
C SER A 9 0.88 0.31 10.52
N TYR A 10 0.06 -0.50 9.83
CA TYR A 10 -0.25 -1.87 10.22
C TYR A 10 -1.04 -2.59 9.11
N TYR A 11 -1.09 -3.92 9.19
CA TYR A 11 -1.93 -4.78 8.36
C TYR A 11 -3.04 -5.38 9.22
N LYS A 12 -4.29 -5.37 8.73
CA LYS A 12 -5.43 -5.97 9.43
C LYS A 12 -6.52 -6.39 8.43
N ASP A 13 -7.02 -7.63 8.57
CA ASP A 13 -8.15 -8.18 7.79
C ASP A 13 -7.99 -8.01 6.26
N GLY A 14 -6.80 -8.27 5.71
CA GLY A 14 -6.53 -8.07 4.27
C GLY A 14 -6.24 -6.64 3.86
N THR A 15 -6.24 -5.67 4.78
CA THR A 15 -6.03 -4.26 4.46
C THR A 15 -4.67 -3.77 4.96
N ILE A 16 -3.87 -3.19 4.08
CA ILE A 16 -2.63 -2.48 4.43
C ILE A 16 -2.96 -1.01 4.68
N PHE A 17 -2.62 -0.50 5.86
CA PHE A 17 -2.76 0.91 6.20
C PHE A 17 -1.41 1.63 6.03
N LEU A 18 -1.36 2.61 5.15
CA LEU A 18 -0.17 3.41 4.86
C LEU A 18 -0.37 4.84 5.39
N LYS A 19 0.61 5.33 6.14
CA LYS A 19 0.71 6.77 6.44
C LYS A 19 1.60 7.43 5.41
N ILE A 20 1.08 8.47 4.76
CA ILE A 20 1.78 9.22 3.72
C ILE A 20 1.74 10.70 4.06
N ASN A 21 2.93 11.31 4.17
CA ASN A 21 3.07 12.72 4.55
C ASN A 21 3.12 13.67 3.32
N ASN A 22 2.91 13.17 2.10
CA ASN A 22 3.03 13.92 0.85
C ASN A 22 1.89 13.57 -0.13
N SER A 23 1.15 14.60 -0.57
CA SER A 23 -0.02 14.47 -1.45
C SER A 23 0.28 13.85 -2.82
N ASN A 24 1.48 14.07 -3.37
CA ASN A 24 1.84 13.49 -4.68
C ASN A 24 1.94 11.95 -4.58
N TRP A 25 2.59 11.47 -3.52
CA TRP A 25 2.71 10.04 -3.24
C TRP A 25 1.36 9.39 -2.94
N ALA A 26 0.45 10.10 -2.26
CA ALA A 26 -0.88 9.60 -2.01
C ALA A 26 -1.64 9.36 -3.34
N ASN A 27 -1.53 10.29 -4.28
CA ASN A 27 -2.17 10.15 -5.59
C ASN A 27 -1.55 9.01 -6.43
N GLU A 28 -0.22 8.89 -6.44
CA GLU A 28 0.46 7.79 -7.14
C GLU A 28 0.05 6.42 -6.58
N ILE A 29 -0.01 6.27 -5.25
CA ILE A 29 -0.45 5.01 -4.63
C ILE A 29 -1.92 4.73 -4.95
N TRP A 30 -2.78 5.75 -4.93
CA TRP A 30 -4.19 5.57 -5.26
C TRP A 30 -4.38 5.10 -6.72
N LEU A 31 -3.69 5.74 -7.67
CA LEU A 31 -3.73 5.38 -9.09
C LEU A 31 -3.19 3.97 -9.37
N ASN A 32 -2.19 3.53 -8.61
CA ASN A 32 -1.53 2.25 -8.81
C ASN A 32 -1.93 1.17 -7.79
N LYS A 33 -2.99 1.41 -6.99
CA LYS A 33 -3.29 0.56 -5.82
C LYS A 33 -3.47 -0.92 -6.19
N GLN A 34 -4.13 -1.18 -7.31
CA GLN A 34 -4.43 -2.54 -7.73
C GLN A 34 -3.15 -3.29 -8.12
N MET A 35 -2.31 -2.66 -8.94
CA MET A 35 -1.00 -3.20 -9.32
C MET A 35 -0.13 -3.50 -8.09
N LEU A 36 -0.17 -2.62 -7.08
CA LEU A 36 0.56 -2.82 -5.83
C LEU A 36 0.04 -4.03 -5.06
N ILE A 37 -1.29 -4.19 -4.94
CA ILE A 37 -1.90 -5.35 -4.29
C ILE A 37 -1.49 -6.65 -5.00
N ASP A 38 -1.59 -6.68 -6.33
CA ASP A 38 -1.20 -7.84 -7.14
C ASP A 38 0.28 -8.21 -6.96
N GLU A 39 1.18 -7.23 -7.02
CA GLU A 39 2.61 -7.48 -6.84
C GLU A 39 2.95 -7.92 -5.40
N ILE A 40 2.24 -7.43 -4.39
CA ILE A 40 2.42 -7.87 -3.01
C ILE A 40 1.94 -9.32 -2.86
N ASN A 41 0.73 -9.63 -3.31
CA ASN A 41 0.17 -10.99 -3.27
C ASN A 41 1.05 -11.99 -4.04
N LYS A 42 1.57 -11.58 -5.20
CA LYS A 42 2.50 -12.40 -5.99
C LYS A 42 3.80 -12.70 -5.25
N LYS A 43 4.31 -11.76 -4.45
CA LYS A 43 5.53 -11.94 -3.65
C LYS A 43 5.32 -12.83 -2.44
N ILE A 44 4.17 -12.74 -1.78
CA ILE A 44 3.85 -13.59 -0.62
C ILE A 44 3.36 -14.99 -1.04
N GLY A 45 2.93 -15.15 -2.31
CA GLY A 45 2.42 -16.41 -2.85
C GLY A 45 0.98 -16.72 -2.45
N GLU A 46 0.32 -15.78 -1.79
CA GLU A 46 -1.04 -15.89 -1.26
C GLU A 46 -1.85 -14.65 -1.65
N ASN A 47 -3.15 -14.82 -1.89
CA ASN A 47 -4.04 -13.71 -2.22
C ASN A 47 -4.63 -13.08 -0.95
N GLU A 48 -3.75 -12.69 -0.03
CA GLU A 48 -4.10 -12.30 1.33
C GLU A 48 -4.41 -10.79 1.43
N VAL A 49 -3.74 -9.97 0.63
CA VAL A 49 -3.95 -8.52 0.58
C VAL A 49 -5.12 -8.22 -0.35
N LYS A 50 -6.14 -7.56 0.20
CA LYS A 50 -7.39 -7.22 -0.49
C LYS A 50 -7.52 -5.72 -0.76
N GLU A 51 -6.86 -4.88 0.04
CA GLU A 51 -7.00 -3.44 -0.05
C GLU A 51 -5.78 -2.70 0.51
N ILE A 52 -5.54 -1.49 0.00
CA ILE A 52 -4.58 -0.53 0.55
C ILE A 52 -5.34 0.76 0.90
N LYS A 53 -5.21 1.22 2.15
CA LYS A 53 -5.82 2.47 2.63
C LYS A 53 -4.77 3.47 3.06
N LEU A 54 -5.00 4.73 2.71
CA LEU A 54 -4.17 5.85 3.11
C LEU A 54 -4.78 6.51 4.36
N GLN A 55 -3.93 6.81 5.35
CA GLN A 55 -4.28 7.54 6.57
C GLN A 55 -3.43 8.79 6.74
#